data_AF-A0A9E5EVI7-F1
#
_entry.id   AF-A0A9E5EVI7-F1
#
_cell.length_a   1.000
_cell.length_b   1.000
_cell.length_c   1.000
_cell.angle_alpha   90.00
_cell.angle_beta   90.00
_cell.angle_gamma   90.00
#
_symmetry.space_group_name_H-M   'P 1'
#
loop_
_entity.id
_entity.type
_entity.pdbx_description
1 polymer ?
#
loop_
_entity_poly.entity_id
_entity_poly.type
_entity_poly.pdbx_seq_one_letter_code
_entity_poly.pdbx_strand_id
1 'polypeptide(L)'
;MFLVMVLGCSNQIGGVGPGMEPQEAIVKELGDLLRCGSGVPKQLADLNSFEPNFPISYRAIKTGEIVVLWGIPMLGEGNASTSEGTIVAYEKDAATAGGWVLMTNGTAKKVTAVEFASLLKAAK
;
A
#
# COMPACT_ATOMS: atom_id res chain seq x y z
N MET A 1 49.64 8.13 -6.54
CA MET A 1 49.12 9.50 -6.68
C MET A 1 48.54 9.58 -8.08
N PHE A 2 47.25 9.49 -8.40
CA PHE A 2 45.95 9.79 -7.79
C PHE A 2 45.03 8.54 -7.94
N LEU A 3 44.34 8.03 -6.91
CA LEU A 3 42.99 8.40 -6.45
C LEU A 3 41.93 8.52 -7.55
N VAL A 4 41.02 7.53 -7.66
CA VAL A 4 39.55 7.75 -7.61
C VAL A 4 38.88 6.50 -7.01
N MET A 5 38.54 6.57 -5.72
CA MET A 5 37.51 5.71 -5.13
C MET A 5 36.18 6.46 -5.24
N VAL A 6 35.22 5.93 -6.00
CA VAL A 6 33.83 6.35 -5.87
C VAL A 6 33.11 5.29 -5.04
N LEU A 7 33.19 5.46 -3.72
CA LEU A 7 32.21 4.86 -2.80
C LEU A 7 30.91 5.65 -2.93
N GLY A 8 30.13 5.33 -3.96
CA GLY A 8 28.75 5.76 -4.10
C GLY A 8 27.83 4.71 -3.50
N CYS A 9 27.72 4.65 -2.17
CA CYS A 9 26.57 4.00 -1.54
C CYS A 9 25.37 4.92 -1.66
N SER A 10 24.82 4.99 -2.88
CA SER A 10 23.51 5.55 -3.17
C SER A 10 22.47 4.83 -2.30
N ASN A 11 21.57 5.61 -1.69
CA ASN A 11 20.42 5.15 -0.93
C ASN A 11 19.85 3.84 -1.51
N GLN A 12 20.05 2.72 -0.79
CA GLN A 12 19.29 1.51 -1.03
C GLN A 12 17.85 1.80 -0.63
N ILE A 13 17.07 2.29 -1.59
CA ILE A 13 15.64 2.04 -1.65
C ILE A 13 15.51 0.52 -1.53
N GLY A 14 14.84 0.04 -0.47
CA GLY A 14 14.61 -1.39 -0.25
C GLY A 14 14.15 -2.02 -1.55
N GLY A 15 14.98 -2.90 -2.09
CA GLY A 15 14.85 -3.38 -3.46
C GLY A 15 13.56 -4.18 -3.61
N VAL A 16 12.60 -3.60 -4.32
CA VAL A 16 11.55 -4.35 -4.99
C VAL A 16 12.19 -5.49 -5.78
N GLY A 17 11.70 -6.73 -5.59
CA GLY A 17 12.22 -7.88 -6.33
C GLY A 17 12.17 -7.62 -7.84
N PRO A 18 13.07 -8.23 -8.63
CA PRO A 18 13.09 -8.03 -10.07
C PRO A 18 11.71 -8.35 -10.68
N GLY A 19 11.09 -7.35 -11.31
CA GLY A 19 9.79 -7.48 -11.99
C GLY A 19 8.58 -6.89 -11.26
N MET A 20 8.72 -6.35 -10.04
CA MET A 20 7.62 -5.67 -9.34
C MET A 20 7.52 -4.19 -9.77
N GLU A 21 6.32 -3.73 -10.14
CA GLU A 21 6.11 -2.30 -10.42
C GLU A 21 6.29 -1.49 -9.12
N PRO A 22 6.93 -0.30 -9.15
CA PRO A 22 7.11 0.53 -7.95
C PRO A 22 5.82 0.77 -7.18
N GLN A 23 4.72 0.94 -7.92
CA GLN A 23 3.42 1.22 -7.38
C GLN A 23 2.79 0.02 -6.66
N GLU A 24 3.03 -1.20 -7.17
CA GLU A 24 2.65 -2.44 -6.49
C GLU A 24 3.35 -2.56 -5.13
N ALA A 25 4.62 -2.18 -5.06
CA ALA A 25 5.39 -2.22 -3.83
C ALA A 25 4.84 -1.27 -2.77
N ILE A 26 4.47 -0.04 -3.17
CA ILE A 26 3.83 0.94 -2.27
C ILE A 26 2.53 0.38 -1.70
N VAL A 27 1.70 -0.22 -2.57
CA VAL A 27 0.40 -0.77 -2.16
C VAL A 27 0.57 -1.99 -1.26
N LYS A 28 1.60 -2.81 -1.46
CA LYS A 28 1.94 -3.91 -0.55
C LYS A 28 2.46 -3.42 0.80
N GLU A 29 3.40 -2.48 0.80
CA GLU A 29 3.93 -1.85 2.01
C GLU A 29 2.81 -1.20 2.83
N LEU A 30 1.83 -0.58 2.18
CA LEU A 30 0.64 -0.05 2.83
C LEU A 30 -0.14 -1.12 3.61
N GLY A 31 -0.21 -2.35 3.12
CA GLY A 31 -0.85 -3.45 3.84
C GLY A 31 -0.17 -3.74 5.18
N ASP A 32 1.16 -3.63 5.24
CA ASP A 32 1.93 -3.81 6.46
C ASP A 32 1.75 -2.63 7.42
N LEU A 33 1.73 -1.41 6.88
CA LEU A 33 1.42 -0.20 7.64
C LEU A 33 0.02 -0.28 8.29
N LEU A 34 -1.00 -0.75 7.57
CA LEU A 34 -2.37 -0.86 8.09
C LEU A 34 -2.56 -1.97 9.14
N ARG A 35 -1.61 -2.92 9.24
CA ARG A 35 -1.57 -3.92 10.32
C ARG A 35 -0.84 -3.43 11.56
N CYS A 36 -0.12 -2.32 11.48
CA CYS A 36 0.61 -1.79 12.62
C CYS A 36 -0.33 -1.22 13.68
N GLY A 37 0.11 -1.30 14.95
CA GLY A 37 -0.67 -0.82 16.09
C GLY A 37 -1.55 -1.91 16.73
N SER A 38 -2.31 -1.51 17.75
CA SER A 38 -3.14 -2.44 18.55
C SER A 38 -4.59 -2.52 18.09
N GLY A 39 -4.96 -1.86 16.99
CA GLY A 39 -6.34 -1.80 16.51
C GLY A 39 -6.44 -1.33 15.06
N VAL A 40 -7.68 -1.33 14.55
CA VAL A 40 -7.97 -0.92 13.18
C VAL A 40 -7.81 0.61 13.05
N PRO A 41 -6.93 1.11 12.16
CA PRO A 41 -6.78 2.54 11.93
C PRO A 41 -8.09 3.18 11.45
N LYS A 42 -8.45 4.32 12.05
CA LYS A 42 -9.68 5.09 11.72
C LYS A 42 -9.38 6.39 10.99
N GLN A 43 -8.11 6.79 10.97
CA GLN A 43 -7.62 8.02 10.37
C GLN A 43 -6.09 7.93 10.21
N LEU A 44 -5.53 8.80 9.37
CA LEU A 44 -4.07 8.88 9.16
C LEU A 44 -3.29 9.11 10.46
N ALA A 45 -3.83 9.90 11.39
CA ALA A 45 -3.17 10.22 12.66
C ALA A 45 -2.84 8.98 13.52
N ASP A 46 -3.61 7.90 13.36
CA ASP A 46 -3.38 6.65 14.08
C ASP A 46 -2.10 5.94 13.59
N LEU A 47 -1.58 6.34 12.42
CA LEU A 47 -0.39 5.77 11.78
C LEU A 47 0.88 6.60 11.98
N ASN A 48 0.79 7.79 12.60
CA ASN A 48 1.91 8.74 12.70
C ASN A 48 3.20 8.12 13.26
N SER A 49 3.08 7.29 14.30
CA SER A 49 4.23 6.64 14.94
C SER A 49 4.96 5.63 14.03
N PHE A 50 4.33 5.23 12.92
CA PHE A 50 4.87 4.27 11.96
C PHE A 50 5.43 4.95 10.69
N GLU A 51 5.24 6.26 10.51
CA GLU A 51 5.79 7.04 9.38
C GLU A 51 7.30 6.78 9.15
N PRO A 52 8.17 6.71 10.18
CA PRO A 52 9.60 6.44 9.97
C PRO A 52 9.90 5.08 9.33
N ASN A 53 9.02 4.09 9.53
CA ASN A 53 9.19 2.72 9.01
C ASN A 53 8.54 2.54 7.62
N PHE A 54 7.51 3.35 7.33
CA PHE A 54 6.73 3.26 6.10
C PHE A 54 6.58 4.65 5.43
N PRO A 55 7.69 5.37 5.18
CA PRO A 55 7.62 6.78 4.79
C PRO A 55 6.97 6.98 3.43
N ILE A 56 7.05 6.00 2.53
CA ILE A 56 6.49 6.09 1.18
C ILE A 56 4.97 5.89 1.24
N SER A 57 4.52 4.79 1.83
CA SER A 57 3.07 4.50 1.95
C SER A 57 2.34 5.54 2.78
N TYR A 58 2.93 5.96 3.90
CA TYR A 58 2.36 7.01 4.74
C TYR A 58 2.23 8.34 3.97
N ARG A 59 3.27 8.74 3.21
CA ARG A 59 3.21 9.93 2.36
C ARG A 59 2.13 9.82 1.28
N ALA A 60 1.99 8.66 0.62
CA ALA A 60 1.00 8.45 -0.42
C ALA A 60 -0.44 8.64 0.10
N ILE A 61 -0.72 8.21 1.34
CA ILE A 61 -1.99 8.50 2.02
C ILE A 61 -2.12 9.99 2.31
N LYS A 62 -1.07 10.60 2.87
CA LYS A 62 -1.05 12.01 3.27
C LYS A 62 -1.24 12.98 2.11
N THR A 63 -0.71 12.67 0.93
CA THR A 63 -0.87 13.48 -0.29
C THR A 63 -2.17 13.18 -1.04
N GLY A 64 -2.90 12.13 -0.63
CA GLY A 64 -4.11 11.68 -1.31
C GLY A 64 -3.85 10.97 -2.64
N GLU A 65 -2.63 10.48 -2.88
CA GLU A 65 -2.34 9.56 -3.99
C GLU A 65 -3.01 8.20 -3.76
N ILE A 66 -3.04 7.76 -2.49
CA ILE A 66 -3.79 6.61 -2.02
C ILE A 66 -4.93 7.08 -1.12
N VAL A 67 -6.12 6.54 -1.36
CA VAL A 67 -7.29 6.69 -0.52
C VAL A 67 -7.48 5.42 0.30
N VAL A 68 -7.59 5.57 1.62
CA VAL A 68 -7.85 4.46 2.55
C VAL A 68 -9.31 4.47 2.97
N LEU A 69 -9.94 3.30 2.92
CA LEU A 69 -11.25 3.04 3.51
C LEU A 69 -11.05 2.71 5.00
N TRP A 70 -11.06 3.75 5.82
CA TRP A 70 -10.76 3.64 7.25
C TRP A 70 -11.77 2.77 8.01
N GLY A 71 -11.31 2.16 9.12
CA GLY A 71 -12.15 1.33 9.98
C GLY A 71 -12.38 -0.11 9.48
N ILE A 72 -11.76 -0.50 8.36
CA ILE A 72 -11.79 -1.88 7.85
C ILE A 72 -10.57 -2.66 8.37
N PRO A 73 -10.75 -3.79 9.09
CA PRO A 73 -9.63 -4.59 9.57
C PRO A 73 -8.92 -5.33 8.43
N MET A 74 -7.60 -5.35 8.48
CA MET A 74 -6.80 -6.28 7.67
C MET A 74 -7.02 -7.71 8.18
N LEU A 75 -7.07 -8.67 7.27
CA LEU A 75 -7.03 -10.08 7.63
C LEU A 75 -5.63 -10.44 8.13
N GLY A 76 -5.57 -11.36 9.09
CA GLY A 76 -4.30 -11.93 9.55
C GLY A 76 -3.57 -12.65 8.42
N GLU A 77 -2.23 -12.70 8.50
CA GLU A 77 -1.37 -13.26 7.44
C GLU A 77 -1.73 -14.69 7.06
N GLY A 78 -2.19 -15.51 8.01
CA GLY A 78 -2.64 -16.89 7.76
C GLY A 78 -3.91 -17.01 6.91
N ASN A 79 -4.67 -15.93 6.73
CA ASN A 79 -5.89 -15.89 5.92
C ASN A 79 -5.65 -15.27 4.52
N ALA A 80 -4.41 -14.87 4.21
CA ALA A 80 -4.08 -14.21 2.96
C ALA A 80 -4.39 -15.09 1.72
N SER A 81 -4.23 -16.40 1.85
CA SER A 81 -4.37 -17.37 0.74
C SER A 81 -5.76 -18.01 0.62
N THR A 82 -6.68 -17.75 1.56
CA THR A 82 -7.97 -18.46 1.66
C THR A 82 -9.18 -17.56 1.46
N SER A 83 -8.97 -16.25 1.36
CA SER A 83 -10.01 -15.25 1.11
C SER A 83 -9.57 -14.31 0.01
N GLU A 84 -10.45 -13.98 -0.94
CA GLU A 84 -10.19 -12.96 -1.95
C GLU A 84 -10.06 -11.55 -1.35
N GLY A 85 -10.53 -11.37 -0.10
CA GLY A 85 -10.52 -10.10 0.61
C GLY A 85 -11.54 -9.11 0.07
N THR A 86 -11.66 -7.97 0.75
CA THR A 86 -12.42 -6.79 0.30
C THR A 86 -11.44 -5.65 0.07
N ILE A 87 -11.77 -4.70 -0.78
CA ILE A 87 -10.92 -3.53 -0.99
C ILE A 87 -10.82 -2.69 0.31
N VAL A 88 -9.62 -2.23 0.66
CA VAL A 88 -9.36 -1.39 1.84
C VAL A 88 -8.60 -0.11 1.50
N ALA A 89 -7.87 -0.07 0.38
CA ALA A 89 -7.28 1.15 -0.13
C ALA A 89 -7.15 1.11 -1.66
N TYR A 90 -7.02 2.27 -2.29
CA TYR A 90 -6.94 2.39 -3.73
C TYR A 90 -6.25 3.68 -4.16
N GLU A 91 -5.71 3.70 -5.37
CA GLU A 91 -5.21 4.93 -6.00
C GLU A 91 -6.34 5.92 -6.31
N LYS A 92 -6.10 7.21 -6.09
CA LYS A 92 -7.11 8.27 -6.30
C LYS A 92 -7.84 8.22 -7.65
N ASP A 93 -7.16 7.79 -8.70
CA ASP A 93 -7.66 7.76 -10.08
C ASP A 93 -8.34 6.42 -10.45
N ALA A 94 -8.43 5.47 -9.51
CA ALA A 94 -8.99 4.14 -9.75
C ALA A 94 -10.44 4.18 -10.28
N ALA A 95 -11.22 5.19 -9.87
CA ALA A 95 -12.60 5.36 -10.32
C ALA A 95 -12.73 5.75 -11.80
N THR A 96 -11.71 6.38 -12.40
CA THR A 96 -11.77 6.91 -13.77
C THR A 96 -10.86 6.15 -14.73
N ALA A 97 -9.64 5.80 -14.31
CA ALA A 97 -8.63 5.15 -15.13
C ALA A 97 -8.37 3.69 -14.75
N GLY A 98 -8.94 3.21 -13.65
CA GLY A 98 -8.41 2.03 -12.97
C GLY A 98 -7.10 2.36 -12.24
N GLY A 99 -6.49 1.36 -11.63
CA GLY A 99 -5.30 1.55 -10.82
C GLY A 99 -5.05 0.40 -9.86
N TRP A 100 -4.09 0.59 -8.97
CA TRP A 100 -3.80 -0.36 -7.92
C TRP A 100 -4.78 -0.23 -6.75
N VAL A 101 -5.20 -1.38 -6.24
CA VAL A 101 -6.02 -1.51 -5.05
C VAL A 101 -5.34 -2.46 -4.07
N LEU A 102 -5.50 -2.16 -2.78
CA LEU A 102 -5.14 -3.05 -1.69
C LEU A 102 -6.39 -3.78 -1.21
N MET A 103 -6.28 -5.10 -1.10
CA MET A 103 -7.30 -5.97 -0.51
C MET A 103 -6.98 -6.23 0.97
N THR A 104 -8.00 -6.51 1.79
CA THR A 104 -7.84 -6.80 3.24
C THR A 104 -6.95 -8.01 3.53
N ASN A 105 -6.78 -8.91 2.57
CA ASN A 105 -5.87 -10.05 2.65
C ASN A 105 -4.38 -9.66 2.41
N GLY A 106 -4.09 -8.40 2.08
CA GLY A 106 -2.74 -7.88 1.78
C GLY A 106 -2.37 -7.92 0.29
N THR A 107 -3.26 -8.39 -0.57
CA THR A 107 -3.00 -8.47 -2.02
C THR A 107 -3.10 -7.08 -2.65
N ALA A 108 -2.05 -6.67 -3.36
CA ALA A 108 -2.11 -5.55 -4.30
C ALA A 108 -2.59 -6.07 -5.66
N LYS A 109 -3.65 -5.45 -6.21
CA LYS A 109 -4.24 -5.84 -7.50
C LYS A 109 -4.38 -4.62 -8.40
N LYS A 110 -3.90 -4.72 -9.64
CA LYS A 110 -4.19 -3.73 -10.67
C LYS A 110 -5.57 -4.03 -11.27
N VAL A 111 -6.45 -3.05 -11.31
CA VAL A 111 -7.84 -3.22 -11.77
C VAL A 111 -8.22 -2.11 -12.74
N THR A 112 -9.17 -2.40 -13.62
CA THR A 112 -9.85 -1.40 -14.44
C THR A 112 -10.85 -0.58 -13.60
N ALA A 113 -11.31 0.56 -14.11
CA ALA A 113 -12.34 1.36 -13.45
C ALA A 113 -13.66 0.58 -13.20
N VAL A 114 -14.02 -0.33 -14.12
CA VAL A 114 -15.23 -1.17 -14.01
C VAL A 114 -15.10 -2.19 -12.88
N GLU A 115 -13.94 -2.85 -12.78
CA GLU A 115 -13.65 -3.77 -11.69
C GLU A 115 -13.58 -3.03 -10.35
N PHE A 116 -12.92 -1.86 -10.31
CA PHE A 116 -12.87 -1.01 -9.12
C PHE A 116 -14.27 -0.66 -8.61
N ALA A 117 -15.17 -0.21 -9.49
CA ALA A 117 -16.54 0.13 -9.11
C ALA A 117 -17.27 -1.07 -8.45
N SER A 118 -17.04 -2.28 -8.96
CA SER A 118 -17.61 -3.51 -8.40
C SER A 118 -17.04 -3.85 -7.02
N LEU A 119 -15.71 -3.74 -6.87
CA LEU A 119 -15.02 -3.97 -5.59
C LEU A 119 -15.43 -2.94 -4.53
N LEU A 120 -15.48 -1.66 -4.90
CA LEU A 120 -15.86 -0.57 -3.99
C LEU A 120 -17.30 -0.73 -3.49
N LYS A 121 -18.21 -1.21 -4.33
CA LYS A 121 -19.59 -1.50 -3.93
C LYS A 121 -19.64 -2.65 -2.92
N ALA A 122 -18.78 -3.65 -3.03
CA ALA A 122 -18.73 -4.79 -2.11
C ALA A 122 -18.11 -4.46 -0.74
N ALA A 123 -17.34 -3.37 -0.63
CA ALA A 123 -16.75 -2.92 0.63
C ALA A 123 -17.64 -1.98 1.45
N LYS A 124 -18.74 -1.48 0.89
CA LYS A 124 -19.74 -0.63 1.58
C LYS A 124 -20.91 -1.46 2.06
#